data_AF-A0A0G1LSK2-F1
#
_entry.id   AF-A0A0G1LSK2-F1
#
_cell.length_a   1.000
_cell.length_b   1.000
_cell.length_c   1.000
_cell.angle_alpha   90.00
_cell.angle_beta   90.00
_cell.angle_gamma   90.00
#
_symmetry.space_group_name_H-M   'P 1'
#
loop_
_entity.id
_entity.type
_entity.pdbx_description
1 polymer ?
#
loop_
_entity_poly.entity_id
_entity_poly.type
_entity_poly.pdbx_seq_one_letter_code
_entity_poly.pdbx_strand_id
1 'polypeptide(L)'
;GGTCGPPTCSSSGDLSLNMASDSISLGPIYIPGDLSINNEAILTITGTIWIGGTASFNNTAEVRLDSSYGALSGVMVADGDASVNNGAIFSGSGDPNSYFMLTSAQNDQTGIVIDVNNDALGVIYYANHGKIKFNNDAAAKEATAYGIILNNEAIITYESGLANVNFYSGPSGGWNIESWAEVVP
;
A
#
# COMPACT_ATOMS: atom_id res chain seq x y z
N GLY A 1 14.93 -8.14 2.02
CA GLY A 1 14.92 -6.73 2.43
C GLY A 1 15.63 -6.59 3.75
N GLY A 2 16.09 -5.38 4.08
CA GLY A 2 16.65 -5.07 5.41
C GLY A 2 15.58 -4.62 6.41
N THR A 3 16.00 -4.29 7.63
CA THR A 3 15.17 -3.62 8.63
C THR A 3 15.61 -2.15 8.73
N CYS A 4 14.65 -1.22 8.74
CA CYS A 4 14.93 0.20 8.87
C CYS A 4 15.46 0.53 10.26
N GLY A 5 16.39 1.47 10.32
CA GLY A 5 16.97 1.98 11.56
C GLY A 5 17.65 3.33 11.34
N PRO A 6 18.25 3.91 12.40
CA PRO A 6 18.91 5.21 12.31
C PRO A 6 20.03 5.23 11.26
N PRO A 7 20.20 6.35 10.51
CA PRO A 7 19.48 7.62 10.67
C PRO A 7 18.16 7.71 9.88
N THR A 8 17.83 6.71 9.06
CA THR A 8 16.64 6.75 8.19
C THR A 8 15.35 6.63 8.99
N CYS A 9 15.31 5.69 9.92
CA CYS A 9 14.21 5.59 10.89
C CYS A 9 14.65 6.07 12.28
N SER A 10 13.68 6.49 13.08
CA SER A 10 13.87 6.88 14.47
C SER A 10 14.43 5.70 15.30
N SER A 11 14.84 5.96 16.53
CA SER A 11 15.20 4.89 17.49
C SER A 11 14.03 3.96 17.83
N SER A 12 12.79 4.42 17.61
CA SER A 12 11.57 3.62 17.76
C SER A 12 11.23 2.82 16.50
N GLY A 13 11.95 3.04 15.39
CA GLY A 13 11.72 2.36 14.12
C GLY A 13 10.75 3.07 13.17
N ASP A 14 10.33 4.29 13.49
CA ASP A 14 9.39 5.06 12.68
C ASP A 14 10.10 5.77 11.52
N LEU A 15 9.43 5.90 10.38
CA LEU A 15 9.86 6.71 9.25
C LEU A 15 8.87 7.87 9.06
N SER A 16 9.36 9.10 9.11
CA SER A 16 8.55 10.29 8.83
C SER A 16 9.21 11.21 7.82
N LEU A 17 8.48 11.56 6.76
CA LEU A 17 8.81 12.64 5.83
C LEU A 17 7.74 13.72 5.95
N ASN A 18 8.12 14.97 6.15
CA ASN A 18 7.19 16.00 6.67
C ASN A 18 7.09 17.26 5.80
N MET A 19 7.87 17.38 4.74
CA MET A 19 7.86 18.56 3.86
C MET A 19 8.29 18.23 2.44
N ALA A 20 7.97 19.11 1.50
CA ALA A 20 8.21 18.94 0.06
C ALA A 20 9.68 18.67 -0.32
N SER A 21 10.64 19.14 0.48
CA SER A 21 12.07 18.87 0.26
C SER A 21 12.49 17.46 0.67
N ASP A 22 11.67 16.75 1.43
CA ASP A 22 11.94 15.40 1.88
C ASP A 22 11.64 14.43 0.74
N SER A 23 12.68 13.76 0.26
CA SER A 23 12.54 12.68 -0.71
C SER A 23 13.45 11.52 -0.37
N ILE A 24 12.91 10.30 -0.49
CA ILE A 24 13.67 9.08 -0.25
C ILE A 24 13.25 7.99 -1.23
N SER A 25 14.21 7.16 -1.65
CA SER A 25 13.96 5.92 -2.35
C SER A 25 14.19 4.75 -1.40
N LEU A 26 13.21 3.87 -1.25
CA LEU A 26 13.23 2.83 -0.24
C LEU A 26 12.57 1.53 -0.73
N GLY A 27 13.13 0.40 -0.31
CA GLY A 27 12.57 -0.93 -0.57
C GLY A 27 13.51 -1.85 -1.37
N PRO A 28 13.42 -3.18 -1.17
CA PRO A 28 12.53 -3.88 -0.23
C PRO A 28 13.03 -3.78 1.22
N ILE A 29 12.15 -3.42 2.16
CA ILE A 29 12.52 -3.16 3.57
C ILE A 29 11.36 -3.45 4.53
N TYR A 30 11.69 -3.72 5.79
CA TYR A 30 10.76 -3.70 6.93
C TYR A 30 10.99 -2.44 7.79
N ILE A 31 9.93 -1.69 8.08
CA ILE A 31 9.90 -0.53 8.97
C ILE A 31 9.27 -1.00 10.28
N PRO A 32 10.02 -1.12 11.39
CA PRO A 32 9.46 -1.68 12.63
C PRO A 32 8.35 -0.86 13.28
N GLY A 33 8.38 0.46 13.10
CA GLY A 33 7.42 1.40 13.66
C GLY A 33 6.41 1.89 12.63
N ASP A 34 5.96 3.13 12.81
CA ASP A 34 4.98 3.79 11.94
C ASP A 34 5.64 4.41 10.69
N LEU A 35 4.86 4.50 9.60
CA LEU A 35 5.21 5.27 8.41
C LEU A 35 4.29 6.50 8.30
N SER A 36 4.88 7.69 8.17
CA SER A 36 4.15 8.93 7.95
C SER A 36 4.77 9.77 6.84
N ILE A 37 4.03 10.03 5.76
CA ILE A 37 4.45 10.90 4.65
C ILE A 37 3.48 12.07 4.57
N ASN A 38 4.00 13.29 4.65
CA ASN A 38 3.19 14.49 4.74
C ASN A 38 3.71 15.61 3.84
N ASN A 39 2.82 16.53 3.48
CA ASN A 39 3.13 17.85 2.92
C ASN A 39 4.05 17.78 1.69
N GLU A 40 3.58 17.13 0.62
CA GLU A 40 4.29 17.01 -0.67
C GLU A 40 5.62 16.22 -0.61
N ALA A 41 5.95 15.60 0.52
CA ALA A 41 7.10 14.70 0.60
C ALA A 41 6.95 13.52 -0.37
N ILE A 42 8.08 13.06 -0.90
CA ILE A 42 8.12 12.05 -1.97
C ILE A 42 8.77 10.75 -1.48
N LEU A 43 8.01 9.66 -1.49
CA LEU A 43 8.50 8.31 -1.27
C LEU A 43 8.53 7.53 -2.60
N THR A 44 9.73 7.20 -3.07
CA THR A 44 9.91 6.33 -4.24
C THR A 44 10.16 4.89 -3.79
N ILE A 45 9.35 3.96 -4.27
CA ILE A 45 9.34 2.57 -3.84
C ILE A 45 10.17 1.73 -4.81
N THR A 46 11.30 1.21 -4.34
CA THR A 46 12.23 0.37 -5.12
C THR A 46 12.05 -1.13 -4.86
N GLY A 47 11.11 -1.49 -3.98
CA GLY A 47 10.76 -2.86 -3.61
C GLY A 47 9.68 -2.88 -2.53
N THR A 48 9.07 -4.04 -2.25
CA THR A 48 8.01 -4.14 -1.23
C THR A 48 8.44 -3.58 0.13
N ILE A 49 7.59 -2.69 0.68
CA ILE A 49 7.76 -2.15 2.03
C ILE A 49 6.75 -2.80 2.96
N TRP A 50 7.25 -3.33 4.07
CA TRP A 50 6.47 -3.83 5.19
C TRP A 50 6.57 -2.87 6.36
N ILE A 51 5.45 -2.52 6.99
CA ILE A 51 5.38 -1.57 8.09
C ILE A 51 4.77 -2.31 9.28
N GLY A 52 5.50 -2.42 10.38
CA GLY A 52 5.05 -3.10 11.60
C GLY A 52 4.00 -2.30 12.37
N GLY A 53 3.92 -1.00 12.13
CA GLY A 53 2.90 -0.11 12.69
C GLY A 53 1.84 0.32 11.67
N THR A 54 1.39 1.56 11.84
CA THR A 54 0.41 2.24 11.01
C THR A 54 1.06 2.94 9.81
N ALA A 55 0.28 3.18 8.77
CA ALA A 55 0.70 3.96 7.60
C ALA A 55 -0.18 5.19 7.42
N SER A 56 0.42 6.36 7.27
CA SER A 56 -0.31 7.63 7.12
C SER A 56 0.25 8.48 6.00
N PHE A 57 -0.62 8.90 5.09
CA PHE A 57 -0.27 9.73 3.92
C PHE A 57 -1.20 10.94 3.92
N ASN A 58 -0.64 12.15 4.04
CA ASN A 58 -1.43 13.36 4.21
C ASN A 58 -0.90 14.51 3.36
N ASN A 59 -1.80 15.46 3.04
CA ASN A 59 -1.49 16.76 2.45
C ASN A 59 -0.58 16.62 1.22
N THR A 60 -1.16 16.06 0.16
CA THR A 60 -0.50 15.91 -1.15
C THR A 60 0.83 15.17 -1.13
N ALA A 61 1.04 14.30 -0.13
CA ALA A 61 2.13 13.33 -0.11
C ALA A 61 2.14 12.49 -1.41
N GLU A 62 3.32 12.26 -1.97
CA GLU A 62 3.50 11.51 -3.21
C GLU A 62 4.19 10.17 -2.93
N VAL A 63 3.54 9.08 -3.29
CA VAL A 63 4.11 7.73 -3.27
C VAL A 63 4.15 7.19 -4.68
N ARG A 64 5.32 6.81 -5.17
CA ARG A 64 5.48 6.32 -6.54
C ARG A 64 6.35 5.09 -6.62
N LEU A 65 6.04 4.19 -7.55
CA LEU A 65 6.95 3.10 -7.87
C LEU A 65 8.14 3.62 -8.66
N ASP A 66 9.31 3.06 -8.38
CA ASP A 66 10.47 3.30 -9.22
C ASP A 66 10.23 2.78 -10.64
N SER A 67 10.75 3.50 -11.64
CA SER A 67 10.61 3.13 -13.06
C SER A 67 11.11 1.72 -13.39
N SER A 68 12.04 1.17 -12.58
CA SER A 68 12.55 -0.19 -12.72
C SER A 68 11.49 -1.29 -12.58
N TYR A 69 10.31 -0.98 -12.03
CA TYR A 69 9.17 -1.91 -12.01
C TYR A 69 8.65 -2.23 -13.41
N GLY A 70 8.81 -1.33 -14.40
CA GLY A 70 8.20 -1.50 -15.73
C GLY A 70 6.70 -1.79 -15.60
N ALA A 71 6.17 -2.79 -16.30
CA ALA A 71 4.77 -3.19 -16.20
C ALA A 71 4.39 -3.90 -14.88
N LEU A 72 5.32 -4.11 -13.95
CA LEU A 72 5.01 -4.74 -12.66
C LEU A 72 4.37 -3.74 -11.71
N SER A 73 3.46 -4.25 -10.89
CA SER A 73 2.80 -3.50 -9.83
C SER A 73 3.58 -3.62 -8.52
N GLY A 74 3.43 -2.64 -7.63
CA GLY A 74 4.05 -2.65 -6.32
C GLY A 74 3.04 -2.73 -5.19
N VAL A 75 3.53 -3.17 -4.04
CA VAL A 75 2.72 -3.36 -2.85
C VAL A 75 3.43 -2.79 -1.63
N MET A 76 2.64 -2.16 -0.78
CA MET A 76 3.02 -1.77 0.58
C MET A 76 2.05 -2.41 1.56
N VAL A 77 2.59 -3.00 2.62
CA VAL A 77 1.81 -3.72 3.64
C VAL A 77 2.03 -3.05 4.98
N ALA A 78 0.95 -2.61 5.62
CA ALA A 78 0.92 -2.17 7.01
C ALA A 78 0.29 -3.25 7.88
N ASP A 79 0.95 -3.62 8.97
CA ASP A 79 0.40 -4.54 9.97
C ASP A 79 -0.71 -3.86 10.79
N GLY A 80 -0.64 -2.53 10.94
CA GLY A 80 -1.70 -1.70 11.53
C GLY A 80 -2.64 -1.07 10.51
N ASP A 81 -3.35 -0.04 10.98
CA ASP A 81 -4.30 0.73 10.18
C ASP A 81 -3.56 1.61 9.15
N ALA A 82 -4.22 1.89 8.04
CA ALA A 82 -3.72 2.80 7.01
C ALA A 82 -4.66 4.00 6.82
N SER A 83 -4.10 5.17 6.56
CA SER A 83 -4.85 6.39 6.29
C SER A 83 -4.29 7.15 5.09
N VAL A 84 -5.17 7.57 4.19
CA VAL A 84 -4.83 8.35 3.00
C VAL A 84 -5.73 9.58 2.95
N ASN A 85 -5.16 10.76 3.14
CA ASN A 85 -5.92 11.99 3.34
C ASN A 85 -5.40 13.14 2.49
N ASN A 86 -6.29 14.09 2.21
CA ASN A 86 -5.98 15.43 1.70
C ASN A 86 -5.12 15.39 0.42
N GLY A 87 -5.62 14.74 -0.62
CA GLY A 87 -5.03 14.74 -1.96
C GLY A 87 -3.71 13.97 -2.07
N ALA A 88 -3.42 13.05 -1.15
CA ALA A 88 -2.27 12.15 -1.29
C ALA A 88 -2.38 11.33 -2.59
N ILE A 89 -1.26 11.19 -3.29
CA ILE A 89 -1.18 10.65 -4.65
C ILE A 89 -0.34 9.38 -4.64
N PHE A 90 -0.87 8.31 -5.23
CA PHE A 90 -0.11 7.10 -5.50
C PHE A 90 -0.02 6.86 -7.00
N SER A 91 1.15 6.45 -7.46
CA SER A 91 1.40 6.17 -8.87
C SER A 91 2.22 4.90 -9.08
N GLY A 92 1.96 4.25 -10.22
CA GLY A 92 2.78 3.15 -10.72
C GLY A 92 4.15 3.64 -11.21
N SER A 93 4.85 2.76 -11.92
CA SER A 93 6.22 3.01 -12.43
C SER A 93 6.30 4.03 -13.58
N GLY A 94 5.14 4.47 -14.10
CA GLY A 94 4.99 5.17 -15.37
C GLY A 94 4.50 4.28 -16.52
N ASP A 95 4.51 2.95 -16.36
CA ASP A 95 3.84 2.04 -17.29
C ASP A 95 2.31 2.03 -17.04
N PRO A 96 1.45 2.08 -18.06
CA PRO A 96 -0.02 2.03 -17.90
C PRO A 96 -0.54 0.78 -17.18
N ASN A 97 0.21 -0.31 -17.16
CA ASN A 97 -0.15 -1.56 -16.50
C ASN A 97 0.49 -1.71 -15.11
N SER A 98 1.22 -0.69 -14.64
CA SER A 98 1.83 -0.68 -13.31
C SER A 98 0.91 0.01 -12.31
N TYR A 99 0.55 -0.72 -11.27
CA TYR A 99 -0.36 -0.25 -10.23
C TYR A 99 0.31 -0.25 -8.85
N PHE A 100 -0.21 0.57 -7.95
CA PHE A 100 0.17 0.55 -6.55
C PHE A 100 -0.96 -0.04 -5.70
N MET A 101 -0.61 -1.00 -4.85
CA MET A 101 -1.52 -1.57 -3.85
C MET A 101 -1.09 -1.20 -2.43
N LEU A 102 -2.03 -0.64 -1.66
CA LEU A 102 -1.88 -0.42 -0.24
C LEU A 102 -2.71 -1.45 0.54
N THR A 103 -2.04 -2.21 1.39
CA THR A 103 -2.65 -3.28 2.17
C THR A 103 -2.57 -2.98 3.66
N SER A 104 -3.68 -3.19 4.37
CA SER A 104 -3.68 -3.36 5.83
C SER A 104 -3.89 -4.83 6.20
N ALA A 105 -3.01 -5.36 7.03
CA ALA A 105 -3.09 -6.69 7.63
C ALA A 105 -3.74 -6.67 9.03
N GLN A 106 -4.25 -5.53 9.46
CA GLN A 106 -4.96 -5.38 10.72
C GLN A 106 -6.14 -6.37 10.81
N ASN A 107 -6.30 -6.96 11.99
CA ASN A 107 -7.33 -7.94 12.29
C ASN A 107 -8.43 -7.34 13.16
N ASP A 108 -9.26 -6.47 12.57
CA ASP A 108 -10.46 -5.89 13.19
C ASP A 108 -11.63 -5.88 12.21
N GLN A 109 -12.41 -6.96 12.23
CA GLN A 109 -13.57 -7.17 11.35
C GLN A 109 -14.62 -6.05 11.40
N THR A 110 -14.73 -5.39 12.54
CA THR A 110 -15.77 -4.38 12.77
C THR A 110 -15.26 -2.96 12.56
N GLY A 111 -13.97 -2.73 12.77
CA GLY A 111 -13.29 -1.47 12.63
C GLY A 111 -13.00 -1.06 11.18
N ILE A 112 -12.61 0.20 11.04
CA ILE A 112 -12.14 0.79 9.79
C ILE A 112 -10.62 0.72 9.85
N VAL A 113 -10.03 -0.14 9.02
CA VAL A 113 -8.57 -0.39 9.01
C VAL A 113 -7.87 0.32 7.86
N ILE A 114 -8.63 0.79 6.88
CA ILE A 114 -8.16 1.74 5.87
C ILE A 114 -9.19 2.88 5.78
N ASP A 115 -8.75 4.11 6.05
CA ASP A 115 -9.59 5.31 5.88
C ASP A 115 -9.01 6.22 4.80
N VAL A 116 -9.83 6.49 3.78
CA VAL A 116 -9.45 7.25 2.58
C VAL A 116 -10.35 8.48 2.49
N ASN A 117 -9.77 9.67 2.60
CA ASN A 117 -10.51 10.93 2.66
C ASN A 117 -9.93 11.97 1.69
N ASN A 118 -10.80 12.85 1.20
CA ASN A 118 -10.46 14.11 0.50
C ASN A 118 -9.56 13.90 -0.72
N ASP A 119 -10.17 13.58 -1.87
CA ASP A 119 -9.52 13.60 -3.19
C ASP A 119 -8.29 12.69 -3.35
N ALA A 120 -8.19 11.60 -2.59
CA ALA A 120 -7.13 10.60 -2.79
C ALA A 120 -7.33 9.84 -4.13
N LEU A 121 -6.25 9.63 -4.88
CA LEU A 121 -6.29 9.05 -6.24
C LEU A 121 -5.32 7.87 -6.42
N GLY A 122 -5.69 6.91 -7.27
CA GLY A 122 -4.73 6.05 -7.97
C GLY A 122 -4.32 4.74 -7.29
N VAL A 123 -5.06 4.27 -6.29
CA VAL A 123 -4.67 3.12 -5.46
C VAL A 123 -5.61 1.91 -5.62
N ILE A 124 -5.04 0.71 -5.50
CA ILE A 124 -5.77 -0.51 -5.13
C ILE A 124 -5.70 -0.67 -3.62
N TYR A 125 -6.84 -0.79 -2.94
CA TYR A 125 -6.88 -0.99 -1.49
C TYR A 125 -7.27 -2.41 -1.12
N TYR A 126 -6.52 -3.02 -0.21
CA TYR A 126 -6.85 -4.35 0.31
C TYR A 126 -6.81 -4.37 1.84
N ALA A 127 -7.93 -4.74 2.47
CA ALA A 127 -8.01 -4.95 3.91
C ALA A 127 -8.29 -6.43 4.18
N ASN A 128 -7.35 -7.12 4.84
CA ASN A 128 -7.47 -8.55 5.10
C ASN A 128 -8.70 -8.88 5.97
N HIS A 129 -8.81 -8.23 7.13
CA HIS A 129 -9.91 -8.48 8.05
C HIS A 129 -10.34 -7.19 8.75
N GLY A 130 -10.97 -6.31 7.98
CA GLY A 130 -11.58 -5.08 8.46
C GLY A 130 -12.30 -4.32 7.36
N LYS A 131 -12.81 -3.14 7.68
CA LYS A 131 -13.54 -2.30 6.72
C LYS A 131 -12.64 -1.24 6.09
N ILE A 132 -12.95 -0.88 4.86
CA ILE A 132 -12.39 0.29 4.19
C ILE A 132 -13.46 1.36 4.12
N LYS A 133 -13.12 2.60 4.50
CA LYS A 133 -14.00 3.75 4.37
C LYS A 133 -13.42 4.73 3.36
N PHE A 134 -14.27 5.16 2.43
CA PHE A 134 -13.99 6.26 1.50
C PHE A 134 -14.93 7.41 1.82
N ASN A 135 -14.41 8.64 1.77
CA ASN A 135 -15.16 9.84 2.08
C ASN A 135 -14.65 11.04 1.29
N ASN A 136 -15.55 12.00 1.01
CA ASN A 136 -15.25 13.29 0.38
C ASN A 136 -14.46 13.12 -0.92
N ASP A 137 -15.14 12.66 -1.96
CA ASP A 137 -14.60 12.57 -3.32
C ASP A 137 -13.39 11.63 -3.48
N ALA A 138 -13.11 10.82 -2.46
CA ALA A 138 -12.07 9.80 -2.51
C ALA A 138 -12.34 8.78 -3.64
N ALA A 139 -11.28 8.42 -4.36
CA ALA A 139 -11.36 7.49 -5.48
C ALA A 139 -10.41 6.29 -5.33
N ALA A 140 -10.84 5.14 -5.86
CA ALA A 140 -10.01 3.93 -5.94
C ALA A 140 -10.18 3.21 -7.28
N LYS A 141 -9.13 2.51 -7.70
CA LYS A 141 -9.14 1.64 -8.89
C LYS A 141 -9.66 0.23 -8.60
N GLU A 142 -9.56 -0.18 -7.34
CA GLU A 142 -10.12 -1.41 -6.80
C GLU A 142 -10.08 -1.33 -5.27
N ALA A 143 -11.06 -1.96 -4.62
CA ALA A 143 -11.06 -2.13 -3.18
C ALA A 143 -11.63 -3.50 -2.82
N THR A 144 -10.95 -4.21 -1.92
CA THR A 144 -11.39 -5.49 -1.37
C THR A 144 -11.22 -5.48 0.15
N ALA A 145 -12.30 -5.81 0.88
CA ALA A 145 -12.35 -5.75 2.33
C ALA A 145 -13.49 -6.61 2.89
N TYR A 146 -13.54 -6.78 4.21
CA TYR A 146 -14.71 -7.38 4.87
C TYR A 146 -15.97 -6.52 4.71
N GLY A 147 -15.81 -5.19 4.67
CA GLY A 147 -16.88 -4.26 4.32
C GLY A 147 -16.33 -2.97 3.75
N ILE A 148 -17.08 -2.36 2.84
CA ILE A 148 -16.72 -1.08 2.22
C ILE A 148 -17.81 -0.05 2.54
N ILE A 149 -17.39 1.12 3.01
CA ILE A 149 -18.28 2.25 3.31
C ILE A 149 -17.92 3.39 2.37
N LEU A 150 -18.90 3.87 1.61
CA LEU A 150 -18.76 5.02 0.70
C LEU A 150 -19.60 6.17 1.23
N ASN A 151 -18.97 7.31 1.49
CA ASN A 151 -19.63 8.54 1.94
C ASN A 151 -19.23 9.71 1.03
N ASN A 152 -20.10 10.72 0.98
CA ASN A 152 -19.88 12.01 0.32
C ASN A 152 -19.16 11.90 -1.04
N GLU A 153 -19.90 11.46 -2.05
CA GLU A 153 -19.47 11.44 -3.45
C GLU A 153 -18.22 10.59 -3.76
N ALA A 154 -17.79 9.72 -2.82
CA ALA A 154 -16.73 8.74 -3.07
C ALA A 154 -17.10 7.73 -4.18
N ILE A 155 -16.15 7.44 -5.08
CA ILE A 155 -16.33 6.57 -6.25
C ILE A 155 -15.26 5.49 -6.28
N ILE A 156 -15.66 4.23 -6.48
CA ILE A 156 -14.74 3.13 -6.82
C ILE A 156 -14.97 2.77 -8.28
N THR A 157 -13.93 2.87 -9.10
CA THR A 157 -13.97 2.52 -10.52
C THR A 157 -13.10 1.30 -10.77
N TYR A 158 -13.72 0.13 -10.91
CA TYR A 158 -13.01 -1.11 -11.20
C TYR A 158 -12.47 -1.10 -12.64
N GLU A 159 -11.16 -1.06 -12.80
CA GLU A 159 -10.51 -1.16 -14.11
C GLU A 159 -10.43 -2.62 -14.58
N SER A 160 -10.80 -2.87 -15.84
CA SER A 160 -10.65 -4.19 -16.45
C SER A 160 -9.17 -4.52 -16.66
N GLY A 161 -8.72 -5.69 -16.19
CA GLY A 161 -7.34 -6.16 -16.36
C GLY A 161 -6.54 -6.27 -15.06
N LEU A 162 -7.04 -5.68 -13.96
CA LEU A 162 -6.44 -5.79 -12.62
C LEU A 162 -6.26 -7.24 -12.13
N ALA A 163 -7.16 -8.15 -12.52
CA ALA A 163 -7.06 -9.58 -12.19
C ALA A 163 -5.80 -10.28 -12.76
N ASN A 164 -5.11 -9.68 -13.74
CA ASN A 164 -3.90 -10.23 -14.37
C ASN A 164 -2.65 -9.38 -14.08
N VAL A 165 -2.70 -8.47 -13.11
CA VAL A 165 -1.52 -7.65 -12.78
C VAL A 165 -0.49 -8.46 -12.01
N ASN A 166 0.74 -8.45 -12.50
CA ASN A 166 1.86 -9.08 -11.82
C ASN A 166 2.41 -8.11 -10.78
N PHE A 167 2.18 -8.40 -9.50
CA PHE A 167 2.84 -7.67 -8.42
C PHE A 167 4.29 -8.15 -8.30
N TYR A 168 5.20 -7.20 -8.11
CA TYR A 168 6.60 -7.48 -7.76
C TYR A 168 6.63 -8.16 -6.39
N SER A 169 6.55 -9.49 -6.41
CA SER A 169 6.93 -10.32 -5.29
C SER A 169 8.46 -10.39 -5.29
N GLY A 170 9.08 -10.20 -4.13
CA GLY A 170 10.51 -10.52 -3.96
C GLY A 170 10.83 -11.97 -4.36
N PRO A 171 12.08 -12.45 -4.15
CA PRO A 171 12.56 -13.71 -4.72
C PRO A 171 11.55 -14.85 -4.54
N SER A 172 11.20 -15.44 -5.68
CA SER A 172 10.03 -16.29 -5.90
C SER A 172 9.97 -17.47 -4.94
N GLY A 173 8.98 -17.49 -4.05
CA GLY A 173 8.62 -18.69 -3.30
C GLY A 173 7.81 -19.62 -4.21
N GLY A 174 8.43 -20.66 -4.74
CA GLY A 174 7.75 -21.72 -5.50
C GLY A 174 7.18 -22.79 -4.58
N TRP A 175 5.96 -23.26 -4.84
CA TRP A 175 5.44 -24.48 -4.25
C TRP A 175 5.80 -25.66 -5.15
N ASN A 176 6.71 -26.52 -4.70
CA ASN A 176 6.93 -27.83 -5.31
C ASN A 176 6.05 -28.87 -4.61
N ILE A 177 5.27 -29.62 -5.38
CA ILE A 177 4.63 -30.83 -4.89
C ILE A 177 5.71 -31.92 -4.86
N GLU A 178 6.25 -32.22 -3.68
CA GLU A 178 7.32 -33.22 -3.54
C GLU A 178 6.81 -34.66 -3.72
N SER A 179 5.56 -34.93 -3.36
CA SER A 179 4.88 -36.18 -3.72
C SER A 179 3.37 -36.06 -3.56
N TRP A 180 2.65 -36.91 -4.27
CA TRP A 180 1.21 -37.12 -4.13
C TRP A 180 0.96 -38.62 -3.92
N ALA A 181 -0.05 -38.97 -3.11
CA ALA A 181 -0.52 -40.34 -2.98
C ALA A 181 -2.05 -40.33 -2.95
N GLU A 182 -2.67 -41.09 -3.85
CA GLU A 182 -4.11 -41.36 -3.84
C GLU A 182 -4.39 -42.54 -2.93
N VAL A 183 -5.26 -42.34 -1.94
CA VAL A 183 -5.78 -43.41 -1.09
C VAL A 183 -7.11 -43.85 -1.69
N VAL A 184 -7.08 -44.98 -2.41
CA VAL A 184 -8.30 -45.67 -2.83
C VAL A 184 -8.85 -46.50 -1.65
N PRO A 185 -10.18 -46.54 -1.45
CA PRO A 185 -10.83 -47.20 -0.32
C PRO A 185 -10.68 -48.73 -0.30
#